data_AF-A0A6N7R484-F1
#
_entry.id   AF-A0A6N7R484-F1
#
_cell.length_a   1.000
_cell.length_b   1.000
_cell.length_c   1.000
_cell.angle_alpha   90.00
_cell.angle_beta   90.00
_cell.angle_gamma   90.00
#
_symmetry.space_group_name_H-M   'P 1'
#
loop_
_entity.id
_entity.type
_entity.pdbx_description
1 polymer ?
#
loop_
_entity_poly.entity_id
_entity_poly.type
_entity_poly.pdbx_seq_one_letter_code
_entity_poly.pdbx_strand_id
1 'polypeptide(L)' 'MSNGEKIKELRMQLEQFMERLDHLDPEQTSIEDVDQLIQMIEKIEKDLG' A
#
# COMPACT_ATOMS: atom_id res chain seq x y z
N MET A 1 17.26 -1.20 -14.09
CA MET A 1 16.02 -1.88 -13.64
C MET A 1 14.96 -1.55 -14.68
N SER A 2 14.45 -2.56 -15.37
CA SER A 2 13.49 -2.34 -16.46
C SER A 2 12.17 -1.84 -15.87
N ASN A 3 11.46 -0.93 -16.53
CA ASN A 3 10.16 -0.41 -16.07
C ASN A 3 9.17 -1.53 -15.69
N GLY A 4 9.27 -2.70 -16.32
CA GLY A 4 8.45 -3.87 -15.99
C GLY A 4 8.69 -4.46 -14.59
N GLU A 5 9.91 -4.34 -14.04
CA GLU A 5 10.20 -4.80 -12.68
C GLU A 5 9.63 -3.85 -11.63
N LYS A 6 9.74 -2.53 -11.87
CA LYS A 6 9.10 -1.51 -11.03
C LYS A 6 7.59 -1.67 -10.95
N ILE A 7 6.93 -1.85 -12.10
CA ILE A 7 5.47 -2.06 -12.16
C ILE A 7 5.06 -3.32 -11.38
N LYS A 8 5.88 -4.38 -11.43
CA LYS A 8 5.62 -5.62 -10.72
C LYS A 8 5.74 -5.46 -9.19
N GLU A 9 6.75 -4.72 -8.74
CA GLU A 9 6.93 -4.37 -7.33
C GLU A 9 5.77 -3.51 -6.81
N LEU A 10 5.38 -2.47 -7.55
CA LEU A 10 4.25 -1.59 -7.20
C LEU A 10 2.93 -2.38 -7.10
N ARG A 11 2.71 -3.31 -8.02
CA ARG A 11 1.54 -4.19 -8.01
C ARG A 11 1.54 -5.10 -6.77
N MET A 12 2.69 -5.66 -6.41
CA MET A 12 2.82 -6.51 -5.22
C MET A 12 2.57 -5.71 -3.93
N GLN A 13 3.03 -4.45 -3.87
CA GLN A 13 2.77 -3.57 -2.73
C GLN A 13 1.29 -3.18 -2.62
N LEU A 14 0.60 -2.96 -3.75
CA LEU A 14 -0.84 -2.72 -3.78
C LEU A 14 -1.65 -3.96 -3.36
N GLU A 15 -1.26 -5.15 -3.79
CA GLU A 15 -1.92 -6.40 -3.36
C GLU A 15 -1.78 -6.61 -1.85
N GLN A 16 -0.58 -6.42 -1.29
CA GLN A 16 -0.35 -6.47 0.16
C GLN A 16 -1.13 -5.41 0.93
N PHE A 17 -1.29 -4.22 0.35
CA PHE A 17 -2.11 -3.16 0.93
C PHE A 17 -3.58 -3.58 0.99
N MET A 18 -4.12 -4.13 -0.10
CA MET A 18 -5.52 -4.59 -0.14
C MET A 18 -5.77 -5.72 0.84
N GLU A 19 -4.87 -6.70 0.95
CA GLU A 19 -4.98 -7.77 1.95
C GLU A 19 -4.97 -7.21 3.37
N ARG A 20 -4.08 -6.26 3.68
CA ARG A 20 -4.10 -5.61 5.00
C ARG A 20 -5.41 -4.90 5.25
N LEU A 21 -5.92 -4.16 4.25
CA LEU A 21 -7.17 -3.43 4.38
C LEU A 21 -8.39 -4.35 4.61
N ASP A 22 -8.44 -5.50 3.94
CA ASP A 22 -9.47 -6.53 4.17
C ASP A 22 -9.38 -7.15 5.58
N HIS A 23 -8.18 -7.21 6.16
CA HIS A 23 -7.93 -7.72 7.50
C HIS A 23 -8.05 -6.67 8.61
N LEU A 24 -8.26 -5.40 8.29
CA LEU A 24 -8.46 -4.35 9.28
C LEU A 24 -9.87 -4.41 9.85
N ASP A 25 -9.95 -4.74 11.13
CA ASP A 25 -11.19 -4.63 11.86
C ASP A 25 -11.36 -3.15 12.29
N PRO A 26 -12.40 -2.44 11.81
CA PRO A 26 -12.58 -1.01 12.09
C PRO A 26 -12.77 -0.70 13.58
N GLU A 27 -13.07 -1.71 14.42
CA GLU A 27 -13.19 -1.55 15.86
C GLU A 27 -11.84 -1.71 16.61
N GLN A 28 -10.84 -2.35 15.98
CA GLN A 28 -9.50 -2.57 16.55
C GLN A 28 -8.41 -1.72 15.87
N THR A 29 -8.70 -1.21 14.68
CA THR A 29 -7.77 -0.44 13.87
C THR A 29 -7.59 0.96 14.45
N SER A 30 -6.34 1.33 14.75
CA SER A 30 -6.04 2.67 15.27
C SER A 30 -5.86 3.66 14.13
N ILE A 31 -6.04 4.95 14.42
CA ILE A 31 -5.83 6.03 13.44
C ILE A 31 -4.39 5.98 12.89
N GLU A 32 -3.41 5.63 13.72
CA GLU A 32 -2.01 5.45 13.30
C GLU A 32 -1.82 4.34 12.25
N ASP A 33 -2.60 3.25 12.33
CA ASP A 33 -2.54 2.17 11.35
C ASP A 33 -3.10 2.64 10.00
N VAL A 34 -4.16 3.45 10.03
CA VAL A 34 -4.74 4.08 8.83
C VAL A 34 -3.76 5.09 8.22
N ASP A 35 -3.08 5.91 9.03
CA ASP A 35 -2.05 6.84 8.56
C ASP A 35 -0.86 6.11 7.90
N GLN A 36 -0.40 4.99 8.47
CA GLN A 36 0.66 4.15 7.87
C GLN A 36 0.26 3.61 6.50
N LEU A 37 -1.00 3.18 6.38
CA LEU A 37 -1.57 2.65 5.14
C LEU A 37 -1.66 3.72 4.06
N ILE A 38 -2.10 4.93 4.42
CA ILE A 38 -2.18 6.07 3.50
C ILE A 38 -0.78 6.46 3.02
N GLN A 39 0.21 6.54 3.91
CA GLN A 39 1.60 6.83 3.54
C GLN A 39 2.20 5.81 2.57
N MET A 40 1.79 4.54 2.70
CA MET A 40 2.26 3.48 1.82
C MET A 40 1.72 3.67 0.39
N ILE A 41 0.46 4.09 0.24
CA ILE A 41 -0.11 4.44 -1.07
C ILE A 41 0.53 5.70 -1.64
N GLU A 42 0.68 6.77 -0.86
CA GLU A 42 1.29 8.02 -1.33
C GLU A 42 2.71 7.78 -1.86
N LYS A 43 3.46 6.89 -1.22
CA LYS A 43 4.80 6.49 -1.68
C LYS A 43 4.73 5.75 -3.02
N ILE A 44 3.77 4.83 -3.19
CA ILE A 44 3.54 4.09 -4.44
C ILE A 44 3.17 5.05 -5.57
N GLU A 45 2.27 6.01 -5.32
CA GLU A 45 1.87 7.03 -6.29
C GLU A 45 3.05 7.94 -6.69
N LYS A 46 3.89 8.32 -5.72
CA LYS A 46 5.08 9.14 -5.96
C LYS A 46 6.18 8.41 -6.74
N ASP A 47 6.28 7.09 -6.62
CA ASP A 47 7.19 6.27 -7.43
C ASP A 47 6.64 5.99 -8.84
N LEU A 48 5.34 6.16 -9.05
CA LEU A 48 4.63 6.00 -10.33
C LEU A 48 4.57 7.27 -11.18
N GLY A 49 4.47 8.45 -10.56
CA GLY A 49 4.41 9.77 -11.19
C GLY A 49 5.78 10.36 -11.51
#